data_AF-S2ZSY4-F1
#
_entry.id   AF-S2ZSY4-F1
#
_cell.length_a   1.000
_cell.length_b   1.000
_cell.length_c   1.000
_cell.angle_alpha   90.00
_cell.angle_beta   90.00
_cell.angle_gamma   90.00
#
_symmetry.space_group_name_H-M   'P 1'
#
loop_
_entity.id
_entity.type
_entity.pdbx_description
1 polymer ?
#
loop_
_entity_poly.entity_id
_entity_poly.type
_entity_poly.pdbx_seq_one_letter_code
_entity_poly.pdbx_strand_id
1 'polypeptide(L)'
;MNKQFIVFTLVSAFFVSVVTAVLHQTGLGSPYLTFPVLSLLVPVLLQRMRQGQFSELPLHMGYHVYSWAIFTVINLFTTPFNVTLENQALIVLVFLCVYFFTQILLELVALLMTFFFKRRHRWGAVDEALDMAVYILPIPFIYLGSIFYINLTDPIMVAYFGPTISLNALVGEFLFIIISMLVFAFYMYPRNGEYKGTRLLRIVVTAAMLLAMNGHILYGGYIPEFVKAIAPTVFPIYQGNPLVFFTPGLLEFVFIIVSVLIGKLVEIGVIKALTKSKG
;
A
#
# COMPACT_ATOMS: atom_id res chain seq x y z
N MET A 1 -1.14 -22.06 -14.04
CA MET A 1 -0.84 -20.63 -14.29
C MET A 1 -1.06 -20.36 -15.78
N ASN A 2 -1.81 -19.31 -16.16
CA ASN A 2 -2.17 -19.06 -17.56
C ASN A 2 -0.90 -18.70 -18.38
N LYS A 3 -0.62 -19.45 -19.45
CA LYS A 3 0.54 -19.24 -20.33
C LYS A 3 0.58 -17.81 -20.89
N GLN A 4 -0.57 -17.21 -21.18
CA GLN A 4 -0.67 -15.82 -21.66
C GLN A 4 -0.19 -14.81 -20.63
N PHE A 5 -0.49 -15.02 -19.34
CA PHE A 5 -0.02 -14.14 -18.27
C PHE A 5 1.50 -14.18 -18.14
N ILE A 6 2.09 -15.38 -18.21
CA ILE A 6 3.55 -15.54 -18.12
C ILE A 6 4.24 -14.80 -19.26
N VAL A 7 3.77 -14.98 -20.50
CA VAL A 7 4.34 -14.30 -21.67
C VAL A 7 4.17 -12.79 -21.55
N PHE A 8 2.98 -12.32 -21.15
CA PHE A 8 2.72 -10.89 -20.93
C PHE A 8 3.71 -10.29 -19.92
N THR A 9 3.86 -10.91 -18.76
CA THR A 9 4.73 -10.43 -17.68
C THR A 9 6.21 -10.49 -18.06
N LEU A 10 6.66 -11.53 -18.76
CA LEU A 10 8.05 -11.64 -19.19
C LEU A 10 8.39 -10.59 -20.27
N VAL A 11 7.50 -10.37 -21.23
CA VAL A 11 7.69 -9.35 -22.27
C VAL A 11 7.69 -7.95 -21.66
N SER A 12 6.75 -7.66 -20.75
CA SER A 12 6.72 -6.36 -20.07
C SER A 12 7.96 -6.16 -19.19
N ALA A 13 8.33 -7.14 -18.37
CA ALA A 13 9.51 -7.08 -17.51
C ALA A 13 10.80 -6.90 -18.31
N PHE A 14 10.97 -7.64 -19.40
CA PHE A 14 12.15 -7.51 -20.24
C PHE A 14 12.23 -6.12 -20.89
N PHE A 15 11.14 -5.65 -21.51
CA PHE A 15 11.14 -4.35 -22.17
C PHE A 15 11.36 -3.20 -21.18
N VAL A 16 10.63 -3.19 -20.06
CA VAL A 16 10.75 -2.14 -19.03
C VAL A 16 12.18 -2.11 -18.45
N SER A 17 12.72 -3.26 -18.07
CA SER A 17 14.06 -3.34 -17.46
C SER A 17 15.18 -2.93 -18.42
N VAL A 18 15.16 -3.39 -19.67
CA VAL A 18 16.17 -3.03 -20.67
C VAL A 18 16.14 -1.54 -20.99
N VAL A 19 14.95 -0.97 -21.25
CA VAL A 19 14.84 0.45 -21.58
C VAL A 19 15.26 1.32 -20.39
N THR A 20 14.84 0.99 -19.17
CA THR A 20 15.28 1.69 -17.96
C THR A 20 16.82 1.63 -17.80
N ALA A 21 17.44 0.46 -17.98
CA ALA A 21 18.89 0.29 -17.83
C ALA A 21 19.69 1.05 -18.90
N VAL A 22 19.22 1.07 -20.16
CA VAL A 22 19.87 1.80 -21.26
C VAL A 22 19.74 3.31 -21.08
N LEU A 23 18.55 3.80 -20.72
CA LEU A 23 18.34 5.24 -20.47
C LEU A 23 19.15 5.75 -19.27
N HIS A 24 19.30 4.92 -18.24
CA HIS A 24 20.16 5.25 -17.10
C HIS A 24 21.63 5.37 -17.50
N GLN A 25 22.16 4.41 -18.26
CA GLN A 25 23.56 4.43 -18.72
C GLN A 25 23.90 5.61 -19.62
N THR A 26 22.97 5.96 -20.50
CA THR A 26 23.15 7.08 -21.45
C THR A 26 22.96 8.44 -20.79
N GLY A 27 22.57 8.49 -19.52
CA GLY A 27 22.25 9.73 -18.80
C GLY A 27 20.97 10.41 -19.29
N LEU A 28 20.22 9.78 -20.19
CA LEU A 28 19.01 10.33 -20.79
C LEU A 28 17.78 10.17 -19.90
N GLY A 29 17.84 9.35 -18.85
CA GLY A 29 16.73 9.15 -17.94
C GLY A 29 17.14 8.71 -16.55
N SER A 30 16.47 9.26 -15.55
CA SER A 30 16.58 8.80 -14.16
C SER A 30 15.78 7.51 -13.97
N PRO A 31 16.36 6.44 -13.40
CA PRO A 31 15.65 5.19 -13.14
C PRO A 31 14.48 5.38 -12.17
N TYR A 32 14.52 6.42 -11.32
CA TYR A 32 13.43 6.82 -10.44
C TYR A 32 12.18 7.31 -11.20
N LEU A 33 12.33 7.75 -12.45
CA LEU A 33 11.24 8.22 -13.29
C LEU A 33 10.93 7.26 -14.43
N THR A 34 11.96 6.77 -15.12
CA THR A 34 11.79 5.90 -16.29
C THR A 34 11.11 4.59 -15.91
N PHE A 35 11.53 3.95 -14.81
CA PHE A 35 10.90 2.70 -14.39
C PHE A 35 9.42 2.90 -14.01
N PRO A 36 9.01 3.83 -13.12
CA PRO A 36 7.59 4.04 -12.84
C PRO A 36 6.77 4.36 -14.08
N VAL A 37 7.27 5.20 -15.00
CA VAL A 37 6.51 5.53 -16.21
C VAL A 37 6.33 4.29 -17.11
N LEU A 38 7.40 3.56 -17.38
CA LEU A 38 7.36 2.40 -18.29
C LEU A 38 6.61 1.21 -17.69
N SER A 39 6.81 0.94 -16.40
CA SER A 39 6.13 -0.15 -15.67
C SER A 39 4.61 -0.01 -15.66
N LEU A 40 4.09 1.22 -15.78
CA LEU A 40 2.66 1.50 -15.96
C LEU A 40 2.24 1.43 -17.44
N LEU A 41 2.95 2.13 -18.31
CA LEU A 41 2.52 2.32 -19.69
C LEU A 41 2.62 1.03 -20.50
N VAL A 42 3.72 0.28 -20.37
CA VAL A 42 4.00 -0.89 -21.22
C VAL A 42 2.93 -1.97 -21.02
N PRO A 43 2.60 -2.41 -19.79
CA PRO A 43 1.53 -3.40 -19.58
C PRO A 43 0.15 -2.92 -20.07
N VAL A 44 -0.18 -1.64 -19.85
CA VAL A 44 -1.45 -1.05 -20.30
C VAL A 44 -1.55 -1.01 -21.83
N LEU A 45 -0.47 -0.62 -22.51
CA LEU A 45 -0.40 -0.60 -23.98
C LEU A 45 -0.46 -2.02 -24.55
N LEU A 46 0.32 -2.95 -24.00
CA LEU A 46 0.30 -4.36 -24.41
C LEU A 46 -1.10 -4.97 -24.28
N GLN A 47 -1.85 -4.63 -23.23
CA GLN A 47 -3.23 -5.09 -23.08
C GLN A 47 -4.18 -4.40 -24.07
N ARG A 48 -4.03 -3.08 -24.31
CA ARG A 48 -4.85 -2.32 -25.26
C ARG A 48 -4.61 -2.72 -26.71
N MET A 49 -3.44 -3.27 -27.04
CA MET A 49 -3.14 -3.82 -28.36
C MET A 49 -3.93 -5.09 -28.69
N ARG A 50 -4.86 -5.53 -27.80
CA ARG A 50 -6.09 -6.37 -27.88
C ARG A 50 -6.34 -7.37 -29.02
N GLN A 51 -5.69 -7.29 -30.17
CA GLN A 51 -5.83 -8.21 -31.30
C GLN A 51 -4.91 -9.43 -31.11
N GLY A 52 -5.35 -10.40 -30.30
CA GLY A 52 -5.06 -11.81 -30.58
C GLY A 52 -4.46 -12.66 -29.45
N GLN A 53 -3.55 -12.13 -28.60
CA GLN A 53 -2.79 -12.99 -27.67
C GLN A 53 -3.06 -12.81 -26.16
N PHE A 54 -3.59 -11.65 -25.74
CA PHE A 54 -3.78 -11.31 -24.31
C PHE A 54 -5.22 -10.94 -23.94
N SER A 55 -6.21 -11.34 -24.74
CA SER A 55 -7.63 -11.04 -24.51
C SER A 55 -8.18 -11.70 -23.25
N GLU A 56 -7.64 -12.86 -22.85
CA GLU A 56 -8.08 -13.63 -21.68
C GLU A 56 -7.11 -13.49 -20.49
N LEU A 57 -6.50 -12.31 -20.35
CA LEU A 57 -5.59 -12.06 -19.24
C LEU A 57 -6.39 -12.14 -17.91
N PRO A 58 -5.97 -12.98 -16.94
CA PRO A 58 -6.66 -13.11 -15.66
C PRO A 58 -6.54 -11.84 -14.79
N LEU A 59 -5.63 -10.94 -15.16
CA LEU A 59 -5.25 -9.71 -14.49
C LEU A 59 -6.20 -8.56 -14.84
N HIS A 60 -6.71 -7.86 -13.82
CA HIS A 60 -7.52 -6.65 -14.01
C HIS A 60 -6.64 -5.40 -13.93
N MET A 61 -6.68 -4.53 -14.95
CA MET A 61 -5.75 -3.39 -15.03
C MET A 61 -5.91 -2.38 -13.91
N GLY A 62 -7.09 -2.24 -13.31
CA GLY A 62 -7.24 -1.39 -12.12
C GLY A 62 -6.32 -1.82 -10.96
N TYR A 63 -6.11 -3.14 -10.78
CA TYR A 63 -5.19 -3.66 -9.77
C TYR A 63 -3.73 -3.61 -10.22
N HIS A 64 -3.46 -3.64 -11.52
CA HIS A 64 -2.14 -3.31 -12.05
C HIS A 64 -1.76 -1.87 -11.71
N VAL A 65 -2.63 -0.90 -11.95
CA VAL A 65 -2.39 0.51 -11.59
C VAL A 65 -2.16 0.68 -10.07
N TYR A 66 -2.94 -0.03 -9.25
CA TYR A 66 -2.75 0.06 -7.79
C TYR A 66 -1.45 -0.62 -7.32
N SER A 67 -1.13 -1.80 -7.85
CA SER A 67 0.16 -2.46 -7.63
C SER A 67 1.33 -1.56 -8.09
N TRP A 68 1.19 -0.92 -9.25
CA TRP A 68 2.16 0.06 -9.74
C TRP A 68 2.38 1.22 -8.77
N ALA A 69 1.32 1.77 -8.18
CA ALA A 69 1.46 2.85 -7.19
C ALA A 69 2.26 2.38 -5.96
N ILE A 70 2.00 1.16 -5.47
CA ILE A 70 2.74 0.52 -4.37
C ILE A 70 4.23 0.40 -4.72
N PHE A 71 4.54 -0.21 -5.87
CA PHE A 71 5.93 -0.41 -6.31
C PHE A 71 6.65 0.89 -6.68
N THR A 72 5.91 1.92 -7.06
CA THR A 72 6.47 3.26 -7.27
C THR A 72 6.94 3.87 -5.96
N VAL A 73 6.14 3.77 -4.89
CA VAL A 73 6.56 4.22 -3.55
C VAL A 73 7.76 3.40 -3.04
N ILE A 74 7.76 2.08 -3.23
CA ILE A 74 8.94 1.24 -2.95
C ILE A 74 10.16 1.77 -3.70
N ASN A 75 10.04 2.02 -5.01
CA ASN A 75 11.15 2.50 -5.84
C ASN A 75 11.64 3.91 -5.45
N LEU A 76 10.77 4.77 -4.93
CA LEU A 76 11.13 6.12 -4.51
C LEU A 76 11.79 6.16 -3.12
N PHE A 77 11.35 5.30 -2.20
CA PHE A 77 11.67 5.43 -0.77
C PHE A 77 12.47 4.28 -0.17
N THR A 78 12.53 3.13 -0.83
CA THR A 78 13.19 1.92 -0.29
C THR A 78 14.33 1.40 -1.17
N THR A 79 14.66 2.07 -2.26
CA THR A 79 15.75 1.62 -3.14
C THR A 79 17.09 1.58 -2.41
N PRO A 80 17.74 0.41 -2.33
CA PRO A 80 19.05 0.24 -1.72
C PRO A 80 20.23 0.57 -2.68
N PHE A 81 20.02 1.31 -3.77
CA PHE A 81 21.02 1.37 -4.85
C PHE A 81 22.08 2.47 -4.67
N ASN A 82 22.73 2.49 -3.52
CA ASN A 82 24.16 2.82 -3.50
C ASN A 82 24.92 1.52 -3.80
N VAL A 83 24.82 1.09 -5.05
CA VAL A 83 25.62 -0.03 -5.52
C VAL A 83 27.06 0.47 -5.61
N THR A 84 27.89 0.13 -4.63
CA THR A 84 29.32 0.48 -4.58
C THR A 84 30.15 -0.41 -5.51
N LEU A 85 29.61 -0.73 -6.69
CA LEU A 85 30.31 -1.52 -7.70
C LEU A 85 31.03 -0.57 -8.66
N GLU A 86 32.33 -0.76 -8.84
CA GLU A 86 33.14 0.05 -9.76
C GLU A 86 32.95 -0.39 -11.22
N ASN A 87 32.56 -1.65 -11.44
CA ASN A 87 32.38 -2.20 -12.78
C ASN A 87 31.03 -1.78 -13.37
N GLN A 88 31.08 -0.91 -14.39
CA GLN A 88 29.90 -0.42 -15.10
C GLN A 88 29.03 -1.53 -15.70
N ALA A 89 29.62 -2.56 -16.31
CA ALA A 89 28.84 -3.66 -16.89
C ALA A 89 28.07 -4.44 -15.82
N LEU A 90 28.65 -4.56 -14.62
CA LEU A 90 28.04 -5.26 -13.50
C LEU A 90 26.92 -4.43 -12.86
N ILE A 91 27.08 -3.10 -12.76
CA ILE A 91 26.01 -2.18 -12.35
C ILE A 91 24.79 -2.34 -13.27
N VAL A 92 25.02 -2.36 -14.58
CA VAL A 92 23.97 -2.50 -15.59
C VAL A 92 23.23 -3.83 -15.45
N LEU A 93 23.98 -4.92 -15.28
CA LEU A 93 23.40 -6.24 -15.08
C LEU A 93 22.54 -6.28 -13.81
N VAL A 94 23.03 -5.72 -12.71
CA VAL A 94 22.28 -5.62 -11.44
C VAL A 94 21.00 -4.82 -11.64
N PHE A 95 21.08 -3.65 -12.28
CA PHE A 95 19.91 -2.81 -12.56
C PHE A 95 18.88 -3.53 -13.42
N LEU A 96 19.33 -4.21 -14.47
CA LEU A 96 18.46 -5.01 -15.33
C LEU A 96 17.75 -6.10 -14.52
N CYS A 97 18.50 -6.89 -13.73
CA CYS A 97 17.92 -7.94 -12.89
C CYS A 97 16.90 -7.36 -11.89
N VAL A 98 17.25 -6.29 -11.19
CA VAL A 98 16.37 -5.64 -10.20
C VAL A 98 15.07 -5.19 -10.84
N TYR A 99 15.12 -4.42 -11.94
CA TYR A 99 13.91 -3.89 -12.56
C TYR A 99 13.08 -4.99 -13.23
N PHE A 100 13.75 -6.03 -13.75
CA PHE A 100 13.08 -7.21 -14.28
C PHE A 100 12.27 -7.93 -13.20
N PHE A 101 12.90 -8.25 -12.06
CA PHE A 101 12.20 -8.91 -10.94
C PHE A 101 11.15 -8.01 -10.30
N THR A 102 11.42 -6.70 -10.18
CA THR A 102 10.44 -5.73 -9.67
C THR A 102 9.19 -5.70 -10.55
N GLN A 103 9.33 -5.68 -11.88
CA GLN A 103 8.17 -5.74 -12.77
C GLN A 103 7.40 -7.05 -12.63
N ILE A 104 8.10 -8.20 -12.52
CA ILE A 104 7.43 -9.49 -12.28
C ILE A 104 6.63 -9.45 -10.99
N LEU A 105 7.22 -8.97 -9.90
CA LEU A 105 6.56 -8.87 -8.60
C LEU A 105 5.34 -7.93 -8.66
N LEU A 106 5.45 -6.81 -9.36
CA LEU A 106 4.34 -5.88 -9.60
C LEU A 106 3.15 -6.61 -10.24
N GLU A 107 3.36 -7.35 -11.33
CA GLU A 107 2.28 -8.09 -11.99
C GLU A 107 1.74 -9.24 -11.14
N LEU A 108 2.59 -9.92 -10.36
CA LEU A 108 2.16 -10.97 -9.45
C LEU A 108 1.29 -10.43 -8.31
N VAL A 109 1.65 -9.27 -7.75
CA VAL A 109 0.83 -8.59 -6.73
C VAL A 109 -0.49 -8.13 -7.33
N ALA A 110 -0.48 -7.61 -8.55
CA ALA A 110 -1.70 -7.22 -9.23
C ALA A 110 -2.62 -8.42 -9.55
N LEU A 111 -2.04 -9.56 -9.91
CA LEU A 111 -2.77 -10.82 -10.10
C LEU A 111 -3.35 -11.32 -8.77
N LEU A 112 -2.55 -11.29 -7.70
CA LEU A 112 -2.98 -11.66 -6.36
C LEU A 112 -4.15 -10.78 -5.88
N MET A 113 -4.07 -9.46 -6.07
CA MET A 113 -5.18 -8.55 -5.81
C MET A 113 -6.40 -8.89 -6.65
N THR A 114 -6.23 -9.22 -7.94
CA THR A 114 -7.34 -9.62 -8.80
C THR A 114 -8.06 -10.86 -8.26
N PHE A 115 -7.33 -11.85 -7.75
CA PHE A 115 -7.93 -13.02 -7.10
C PHE A 115 -8.56 -12.69 -5.75
N PHE A 116 -7.88 -11.87 -4.94
CA PHE A 116 -8.34 -11.46 -3.62
C PHE A 116 -9.69 -10.73 -3.67
N PHE A 117 -9.85 -9.78 -4.59
CA PHE A 117 -11.10 -9.02 -4.74
C PHE A 117 -12.19 -9.79 -5.51
N LYS A 118 -11.83 -10.85 -6.25
CA LYS A 118 -12.79 -11.80 -6.83
C LYS A 118 -13.24 -12.89 -5.84
N ARG A 119 -12.70 -12.91 -4.61
CA ARG A 119 -13.07 -13.92 -3.62
C ARG A 119 -14.56 -13.86 -3.30
N ARG A 120 -15.10 -14.96 -2.81
CA ARG A 120 -16.48 -14.99 -2.30
C ARG A 120 -16.52 -14.38 -0.90
N HIS A 121 -17.14 -13.20 -0.77
CA HIS A 121 -17.42 -12.57 0.52
C HIS A 121 -18.40 -13.45 1.31
N ARG A 122 -18.01 -13.87 2.52
CA ARG A 122 -18.80 -14.76 3.38
C ARG A 122 -19.09 -14.12 4.75
N TRP A 123 -18.22 -13.24 5.22
CA TRP A 123 -18.18 -12.76 6.61
C TRP A 123 -18.60 -11.28 6.73
N GLY A 124 -19.27 -10.75 5.71
CA GLY A 124 -19.89 -9.42 5.72
C GLY A 124 -18.92 -8.31 6.06
N ALA A 125 -19.07 -7.70 7.25
CA ALA A 125 -18.25 -6.57 7.70
C ALA A 125 -16.75 -6.88 7.82
N VAL A 126 -16.39 -8.14 8.12
CA VAL A 126 -14.98 -8.54 8.15
C VAL A 126 -14.39 -8.51 6.74
N ASP A 127 -15.13 -9.00 5.73
CA ASP A 127 -14.66 -8.92 4.34
C ASP A 127 -14.56 -7.48 3.84
N GLU A 128 -15.49 -6.60 4.24
CA GLU A 128 -15.42 -5.17 3.94
C GLU A 128 -14.17 -4.54 4.57
N ALA A 129 -13.86 -4.86 5.83
CA ALA A 129 -12.66 -4.37 6.50
C ALA A 129 -11.37 -4.90 5.87
N LEU A 130 -11.36 -6.18 5.47
CA LEU A 130 -10.24 -6.79 4.74
C LEU A 130 -9.97 -6.07 3.42
N ASP A 131 -11.02 -5.78 2.65
CA ASP A 131 -10.90 -5.06 1.38
C ASP A 131 -10.36 -3.64 1.59
N MET A 132 -10.89 -2.92 2.58
CA MET A 132 -10.41 -1.59 2.92
C MET A 132 -8.94 -1.62 3.35
N ALA A 133 -8.54 -2.58 4.19
CA ALA A 133 -7.16 -2.68 4.65
C ALA A 133 -6.17 -2.91 3.50
N VAL A 134 -6.53 -3.72 2.50
CA VAL A 134 -5.70 -3.91 1.30
C VAL A 134 -5.53 -2.63 0.48
N TYR A 135 -6.51 -1.72 0.51
CA TYR A 135 -6.38 -0.41 -0.13
C TYR A 135 -5.66 0.64 0.74
N ILE A 136 -5.81 0.56 2.06
CA ILE A 136 -5.30 1.58 2.98
C ILE A 136 -3.84 1.35 3.33
N LEU A 137 -3.46 0.12 3.67
CA LEU A 137 -2.19 -0.14 4.35
C LEU A 137 -0.95 -0.03 3.45
N PRO A 138 -0.89 -0.60 2.23
CA PRO A 138 0.37 -0.75 1.51
C PRO A 138 1.13 0.57 1.29
N ILE A 139 0.47 1.60 0.76
CA ILE A 139 1.13 2.85 0.38
C ILE A 139 1.67 3.64 1.59
N PRO A 140 0.86 4.00 2.60
CA PRO A 140 1.35 4.70 3.77
C PRO A 140 2.40 3.92 4.57
N PHE A 141 2.23 2.60 4.73
CA PHE A 141 3.14 1.81 5.57
C PHE A 141 4.47 1.48 4.90
N ILE A 142 4.54 1.46 3.57
CA ILE A 142 5.83 1.43 2.87
C ILE A 142 6.57 2.75 3.08
N TYR A 143 5.86 3.88 2.99
CA TYR A 143 6.44 5.20 3.23
C TYR A 143 6.89 5.37 4.69
N LEU A 144 6.02 5.13 5.66
CA LEU A 144 6.36 5.18 7.09
C LEU A 144 7.43 4.16 7.46
N GLY A 145 7.33 2.94 6.94
CA GLY A 145 8.34 1.90 7.14
C GLY A 145 9.73 2.35 6.65
N SER A 146 9.81 3.04 5.51
CA SER A 146 11.09 3.57 5.01
C SER A 146 11.73 4.59 5.95
N ILE A 147 10.92 5.40 6.63
CA ILE A 147 11.37 6.38 7.63
C ILE A 147 11.78 5.67 8.92
N PHE A 148 10.94 4.76 9.41
CA PHE A 148 11.18 4.00 10.64
C PHE A 148 12.33 3.02 10.53
N TYR A 149 12.70 2.62 9.31
CA TYR A 149 13.86 1.77 9.06
C TYR A 149 15.19 2.50 9.24
N ILE A 150 15.23 3.84 9.15
CA ILE A 150 16.47 4.62 9.27
C ILE A 150 17.13 4.34 10.62
N ASN A 151 18.36 3.82 10.62
CA ASN A 151 19.04 3.49 11.87
C ASN A 151 19.60 4.75 12.55
N LEU A 152 18.89 5.31 13.52
CA LEU A 152 19.34 6.46 14.30
C LEU A 152 20.29 6.10 15.46
N THR A 153 20.69 4.84 15.61
CA THR A 153 21.82 4.51 16.48
C THR A 153 23.15 4.89 15.83
N ASP A 154 23.18 5.07 14.51
CA ASP A 154 24.35 5.52 13.76
C ASP A 154 24.41 7.07 13.76
N PRO A 155 25.48 7.68 14.34
CA PRO A 155 25.66 9.14 14.35
C PRO A 155 25.60 9.79 12.97
N ILE A 156 26.03 9.10 11.91
CA ILE A 156 26.00 9.62 10.53
C ILE A 156 24.55 9.78 10.06
N MET A 157 23.74 8.75 10.29
CA MET A 157 22.32 8.75 9.90
C MET A 157 21.53 9.77 10.72
N VAL A 158 21.87 9.96 12.01
CA VAL A 158 21.28 11.00 12.86
C VAL A 158 21.57 12.39 12.30
N ALA A 159 22.83 12.67 11.92
CA ALA A 159 23.20 13.97 11.36
C ALA A 159 22.48 14.26 10.04
N TYR A 160 22.27 13.24 9.20
CA TYR A 160 21.65 13.39 7.88
C TYR A 160 20.11 13.49 7.95
N PHE A 161 19.46 12.58 8.69
CA PHE A 161 18.00 12.45 8.71
C PHE A 161 17.32 13.07 9.93
N GLY A 162 18.02 13.20 11.07
CA GLY A 162 17.47 13.72 12.32
C GLY A 162 16.67 15.02 12.19
N PRO A 163 17.15 16.04 11.44
CA PRO A 163 16.42 17.30 11.27
C PRO A 163 15.06 17.18 10.56
N THR A 164 14.87 16.14 9.74
CA THR A 164 13.68 15.99 8.88
C THR A 164 12.79 14.82 9.25
N ILE A 165 13.22 13.95 10.17
CA ILE A 165 12.53 12.68 10.44
C ILE A 165 11.13 12.89 11.02
N SER A 166 10.96 13.85 11.93
CA SER A 166 9.66 14.18 12.52
C SER A 166 8.68 14.73 11.48
N LEU A 167 9.16 15.57 10.57
CA LEU A 167 8.33 16.11 9.49
C LEU A 167 7.91 15.02 8.51
N ASN A 168 8.83 14.14 8.10
CA ASN A 168 8.52 13.02 7.22
C ASN A 168 7.56 12.02 7.88
N ALA A 169 7.72 11.74 9.18
CA ALA A 169 6.77 10.90 9.92
C ALA A 169 5.35 11.51 9.90
N LEU A 170 5.22 12.81 10.16
CA LEU A 170 3.94 13.52 10.07
C LEU A 170 3.34 13.45 8.66
N VAL A 171 4.14 13.62 7.60
CA VAL A 171 3.68 13.47 6.21
C VAL A 171 3.12 12.06 5.98
N GLY A 172 3.77 11.03 6.52
CA GLY A 172 3.31 9.64 6.43
C GLY A 172 2.00 9.40 7.18
N GLU A 173 1.84 10.00 8.35
CA GLU A 173 0.57 9.97 9.10
C GLU A 173 -0.55 10.67 8.33
N PHE A 174 -0.30 11.85 7.76
CA PHE A 174 -1.28 12.55 6.93
C PHE A 174 -1.65 11.73 5.69
N LEU A 175 -0.68 11.09 5.04
CA LEU A 175 -0.92 10.21 3.91
C LEU A 175 -1.83 9.02 4.31
N PHE A 176 -1.57 8.41 5.46
CA PHE A 176 -2.41 7.36 6.02
C PHE A 176 -3.85 7.84 6.29
N ILE A 177 -4.01 9.01 6.91
CA ILE A 177 -5.32 9.60 7.18
C ILE A 177 -6.06 9.90 5.87
N ILE A 178 -5.42 10.55 4.90
CA ILE A 178 -6.06 10.90 3.63
C ILE A 178 -6.51 9.64 2.89
N ILE A 179 -5.63 8.64 2.76
CA ILE A 179 -5.95 7.40 2.05
C ILE A 179 -7.08 6.65 2.78
N SER A 180 -7.01 6.52 4.12
CA SER A 180 -8.07 5.85 4.89
C SER A 180 -9.43 6.56 4.77
N MET A 181 -9.47 7.90 4.85
CA MET A 181 -10.70 8.65 4.67
C MET A 181 -11.29 8.49 3.27
N LEU A 182 -10.45 8.54 2.23
CA LEU A 182 -10.89 8.33 0.85
C LEU A 182 -11.45 6.91 0.67
N VAL A 183 -10.76 5.88 1.18
CA VAL A 183 -11.22 4.50 1.09
C VAL A 183 -12.55 4.31 1.83
N PHE A 184 -12.69 4.81 3.05
CA PHE A 184 -13.95 4.74 3.79
C PHE A 184 -15.08 5.45 3.05
N ALA A 185 -14.83 6.65 2.52
CA ALA A 185 -15.82 7.41 1.79
C ALA A 185 -16.26 6.69 0.51
N PHE A 186 -15.32 6.23 -0.34
CA PHE A 186 -15.63 5.65 -1.64
C PHE A 186 -16.11 4.20 -1.56
N TYR A 187 -15.53 3.39 -0.67
CA TYR A 187 -15.88 1.97 -0.54
C TYR A 187 -17.25 1.80 0.10
N MET A 188 -17.56 2.56 1.16
CA MET A 188 -18.85 2.47 1.86
C MET A 188 -19.93 3.39 1.29
N TYR A 189 -19.63 4.19 0.24
CA TYR A 189 -20.56 5.18 -0.28
C TYR A 189 -21.94 4.57 -0.61
N PRO A 190 -23.05 5.14 -0.11
CA PRO A 190 -24.39 4.68 -0.45
C PRO A 190 -24.74 4.99 -1.92
N ARG A 191 -24.36 4.12 -2.86
CA ARG A 191 -24.74 4.29 -4.28
C ARG A 191 -26.25 4.07 -4.48
N ASN A 192 -26.77 2.93 -4.03
CA ASN A 192 -28.18 2.56 -4.14
C ASN A 192 -28.66 1.95 -2.81
N GLY A 193 -29.54 2.62 -2.06
CA GLY A 193 -30.10 2.09 -0.82
C GLY A 193 -31.07 3.07 -0.14
N GLU A 194 -32.06 2.53 0.58
CA GLU A 194 -33.12 3.30 1.25
C GLU A 194 -32.61 4.09 2.47
N TYR A 195 -31.53 3.64 3.13
CA TYR A 195 -31.02 4.23 4.37
C TYR A 195 -29.72 5.02 4.20
N LYS A 196 -29.67 5.93 3.22
CA LYS A 196 -28.47 6.74 2.90
C LYS A 196 -27.88 7.45 4.12
N GLY A 197 -28.71 8.06 4.97
CA GLY A 197 -28.26 8.76 6.18
C GLY A 197 -27.57 7.86 7.19
N THR A 198 -28.09 6.64 7.42
CA THR A 198 -27.46 5.69 8.35
C THR A 198 -26.10 5.19 7.84
N ARG A 199 -25.95 5.07 6.52
CA ARG A 199 -24.69 4.67 5.90
C ARG A 199 -23.65 5.78 5.92
N LEU A 200 -24.06 7.04 5.79
CA LEU A 200 -23.18 8.19 6.05
C LEU A 200 -22.72 8.23 7.51
N LEU A 201 -23.63 7.99 8.47
CA LEU A 201 -23.27 7.87 9.87
C LEU A 201 -22.26 6.75 10.12
N ARG A 202 -22.42 5.59 9.48
CA ARG A 202 -21.44 4.50 9.54
C ARG A 202 -20.05 4.94 9.09
N ILE A 203 -19.94 5.70 8.01
CA ILE A 203 -18.65 6.23 7.51
C ILE A 203 -18.03 7.13 8.57
N VAL A 204 -18.79 8.09 9.09
CA VAL A 204 -18.32 9.03 10.11
C VAL A 204 -17.85 8.30 11.38
N VAL A 205 -18.63 7.34 11.88
CA VAL A 205 -18.29 6.56 13.07
C VAL A 205 -17.03 5.72 12.82
N THR A 206 -16.94 5.05 11.66
CA THR A 206 -15.76 4.25 11.31
C THR A 206 -14.49 5.11 11.27
N ALA A 207 -14.56 6.27 10.62
CA ALA A 207 -13.48 7.24 10.55
C ALA A 207 -13.10 7.77 11.93
N ALA A 208 -14.08 8.19 12.73
CA ALA A 208 -13.86 8.71 14.07
C ALA A 208 -13.22 7.66 14.99
N MET A 209 -13.63 6.40 14.91
CA MET A 209 -13.03 5.32 15.70
C MET A 209 -11.57 5.05 15.31
N LEU A 210 -11.27 5.01 14.01
CA LEU A 210 -9.88 4.82 13.54
C LEU A 210 -9.00 5.98 14.02
N LEU A 211 -9.47 7.22 13.86
CA LEU A 211 -8.76 8.42 14.29
C LEU A 211 -8.61 8.49 15.81
N ALA A 212 -9.61 8.08 16.59
CA ALA A 212 -9.54 8.06 18.04
C ALA A 212 -8.51 7.05 18.55
N MET A 213 -8.47 5.83 17.96
CA MET A 213 -7.47 4.82 18.33
C MET A 213 -6.05 5.25 17.96
N ASN A 214 -5.85 5.75 16.74
CA ASN A 214 -4.56 6.30 16.31
C ASN A 214 -4.15 7.52 17.15
N GLY A 215 -5.08 8.43 17.40
CA GLY A 215 -4.88 9.63 18.21
C GLY A 215 -4.45 9.30 19.65
N HIS A 216 -5.10 8.31 20.26
CA HIS A 216 -4.75 7.83 21.60
C HIS A 216 -3.34 7.25 21.65
N ILE A 217 -2.91 6.51 20.63
CA ILE A 217 -1.58 5.87 20.62
C ILE A 217 -0.47 6.86 20.29
N LEU A 218 -0.68 7.73 19.29
CA LEU A 218 0.35 8.62 18.78
C LEU A 218 0.51 9.90 19.61
N TYR A 219 -0.56 10.42 20.20
CA TYR A 219 -0.58 11.76 20.82
C TYR A 219 -0.82 11.74 22.34
N GLY A 220 -0.36 10.68 23.02
CA GLY A 220 -0.20 10.70 24.47
C GLY A 220 -1.40 10.20 25.28
N GLY A 221 -2.22 9.33 24.70
CA GLY A 221 -3.15 8.51 25.48
C GLY A 221 -2.41 7.54 26.40
N TYR A 222 -3.13 7.00 27.38
CA TYR A 222 -2.56 6.01 28.30
C TYR A 222 -2.17 4.72 27.54
N ILE A 223 -0.87 4.43 27.52
CA ILE A 223 -0.32 3.15 27.06
C ILE A 223 0.12 2.37 28.31
N PRO A 224 -0.41 1.15 28.55
CA PRO A 224 0.00 0.33 29.69
C PRO A 224 1.52 0.07 29.71
N GLU A 225 2.11 -0.01 30.90
CA GLU A 225 3.57 -0.16 31.05
C GLU A 225 4.12 -1.42 30.38
N PHE A 226 3.39 -2.54 30.44
CA PHE A 226 3.81 -3.77 29.76
C PHE A 226 3.88 -3.59 28.24
N VAL A 227 3.00 -2.76 27.65
CA VAL A 227 3.02 -2.45 26.21
C VAL A 227 4.25 -1.60 25.89
N LYS A 228 4.56 -0.60 26.73
CA LYS A 228 5.79 0.20 26.58
C LYS A 228 7.05 -0.66 26.69
N ALA A 229 7.05 -1.65 27.57
CA ALA A 229 8.19 -2.55 27.78
C ALA A 229 8.45 -3.46 26.55
N ILE A 230 7.40 -3.93 25.88
CA ILE A 230 7.56 -4.77 24.68
C ILE A 230 7.68 -3.96 23.38
N ALA A 231 7.26 -2.69 23.38
CA ALA A 231 7.20 -1.85 22.18
C ALA A 231 8.54 -1.78 21.42
N PRO A 232 9.72 -1.61 22.04
CA PRO A 232 10.99 -1.60 21.30
C PRO A 232 11.33 -2.93 20.60
N THR A 233 10.79 -4.05 21.10
CA THR A 233 10.99 -5.38 20.51
C THR A 233 10.02 -5.64 19.36
N VAL A 234 8.77 -5.19 19.52
CA VAL A 234 7.70 -5.39 18.52
C VAL A 234 7.74 -4.33 17.42
N PHE A 235 8.15 -3.10 17.76
CA PHE A 235 8.29 -1.95 16.89
C PHE A 235 9.70 -1.37 17.04
N PRO A 236 10.71 -1.99 16.42
CA PRO A 236 12.11 -1.54 16.48
C PRO A 236 12.33 -0.30 15.59
N ILE A 237 11.60 0.77 15.89
CA ILE A 237 11.65 2.04 15.16
C ILE A 237 13.04 2.65 15.32
N TYR A 238 13.61 3.08 14.20
CA TYR A 238 14.91 3.69 14.06
C TYR A 238 16.12 2.80 14.37
N GLN A 239 15.97 1.49 14.20
CA GLN A 239 17.01 0.50 14.51
C GLN A 239 17.54 -0.26 13.27
N GLY A 240 17.17 0.14 12.05
CA GLY A 240 17.59 -0.62 10.85
C GLY A 240 16.91 -1.98 10.72
N ASN A 241 15.77 -2.19 11.37
CA ASN A 241 15.12 -3.49 11.44
C ASN A 241 13.91 -3.57 10.49
N PRO A 242 13.85 -4.54 9.54
CA PRO A 242 12.75 -4.67 8.59
C PRO A 242 11.36 -4.92 9.21
N LEU A 243 11.28 -5.30 10.49
CA LEU A 243 10.00 -5.50 11.19
C LEU A 243 9.10 -4.25 11.15
N VAL A 244 9.69 -3.05 11.05
CA VAL A 244 8.94 -1.78 10.97
C VAL A 244 8.05 -1.66 9.72
N PHE A 245 8.27 -2.47 8.68
CA PHE A 245 7.40 -2.53 7.51
C PHE A 245 6.13 -3.39 7.73
N PHE A 246 6.14 -4.25 8.75
CA PHE A 246 5.06 -5.21 8.99
C PHE A 246 4.28 -4.91 10.27
N THR A 247 4.98 -4.67 11.38
CA THR A 247 4.31 -4.61 12.69
C THR A 247 3.37 -3.42 12.86
N PRO A 248 3.68 -2.19 12.40
CA PRO A 248 2.73 -1.08 12.45
C PRO A 248 1.50 -1.35 11.56
N GLY A 249 1.70 -1.94 10.39
CA GLY A 249 0.60 -2.29 9.47
C GLY A 249 -0.33 -3.35 10.03
N LEU A 250 0.18 -4.32 10.80
CA LEU A 250 -0.64 -5.32 11.50
C LEU A 250 -1.48 -4.70 12.62
N LEU A 251 -0.94 -3.73 13.35
CA LEU A 251 -1.71 -3.00 14.36
C LEU A 251 -2.86 -2.21 13.70
N GLU A 252 -2.56 -1.46 12.64
CA GLU A 252 -3.60 -0.71 11.91
C GLU A 252 -4.62 -1.61 11.24
N PHE A 253 -4.21 -2.78 10.76
CA PHE A 253 -5.14 -3.78 10.25
C PHE A 253 -6.21 -4.15 11.29
N VAL A 254 -5.81 -4.35 12.55
CA VAL A 254 -6.74 -4.61 13.66
C VAL A 254 -7.65 -3.39 13.90
N PHE A 255 -7.09 -2.17 13.89
CA PHE A 255 -7.89 -0.96 14.09
C PHE A 255 -8.91 -0.72 12.99
N ILE A 256 -8.57 -1.00 11.73
CA ILE A 256 -9.51 -0.96 10.61
C ILE A 256 -10.64 -1.94 10.84
N ILE A 257 -10.35 -3.19 11.21
CA ILE A 257 -11.38 -4.20 11.51
C ILE A 257 -12.31 -3.73 12.63
N VAL A 258 -11.75 -3.32 13.75
CA VAL A 258 -12.53 -2.86 14.91
C VAL A 258 -13.40 -1.65 14.54
N SER A 259 -12.83 -0.67 13.83
CA SER A 259 -13.55 0.53 13.41
C SER A 259 -14.74 0.22 12.50
N VAL A 260 -14.52 -0.64 11.50
CA VAL A 260 -15.56 -1.04 10.53
C VAL A 260 -16.67 -1.84 11.21
N LEU A 261 -16.32 -2.70 12.16
CA LEU A 261 -17.29 -3.45 12.96
C LEU A 261 -18.15 -2.54 13.83
N ILE A 262 -17.54 -1.59 14.55
CA ILE A 262 -18.27 -0.61 15.37
C ILE A 262 -19.21 0.23 14.49
N GLY A 263 -18.71 0.76 13.37
CA GLY A 263 -19.53 1.51 12.42
C GLY A 263 -20.72 0.68 11.91
N LYS A 264 -20.52 -0.61 11.65
CA LYS A 264 -21.60 -1.51 11.21
C LYS A 264 -22.64 -1.75 12.30
N LEU A 265 -22.20 -1.95 13.55
CA LEU A 265 -23.11 -2.14 14.69
C LEU A 265 -24.00 -0.91 14.90
N VAL A 266 -23.43 0.29 14.78
CA VAL A 266 -24.18 1.55 14.86
C VAL A 266 -25.21 1.65 13.73
N GLU A 267 -24.83 1.33 12.48
CA GLU A 267 -25.76 1.31 11.33
C GLU A 267 -26.98 0.42 11.62
N ILE A 268 -26.73 -0.82 12.06
CA ILE A 268 -27.79 -1.79 12.36
C ILE A 268 -28.67 -1.30 13.52
N GLY A 269 -28.07 -0.77 14.58
CA GLY A 269 -28.79 -0.25 15.74
C GLY A 269 -29.74 0.90 15.37
N VAL A 270 -29.26 1.86 14.56
CA VAL A 270 -30.06 3.01 14.12
C VAL A 270 -31.19 2.57 13.18
N ILE A 271 -30.93 1.67 12.24
CA ILE A 271 -31.98 1.13 11.35
C ILE A 271 -33.08 0.46 12.18
N LYS A 272 -32.70 -0.38 13.15
CA LYS A 272 -33.66 -1.08 14.03
C LYS A 272 -34.52 -0.11 14.86
N ALA A 273 -33.93 0.99 15.33
CA ALA A 273 -34.66 2.04 16.05
C ALA A 273 -35.66 2.77 15.14
N LEU A 274 -35.24 3.11 13.92
CA LEU A 274 -36.10 3.78 12.93
C LEU A 274 -37.27 2.91 12.48
N THR A 275 -37.06 1.60 12.33
CA THR A 275 -38.15 0.67 11.97
C THR A 275 -39.14 0.49 13.12
N LYS A 276 -38.66 0.43 14.37
CA LYS A 276 -39.54 0.32 15.56
C LYS A 276 -40.40 1.57 15.78
N SER A 277 -39.91 2.75 15.38
CA SER A 277 -40.68 4.01 15.47
C SER A 277 -41.79 4.13 14.42
N LYS A 278 -41.83 3.28 13.39
CA LYS A 278 -42.78 3.36 12.26
C LYS A 278 -43.91 2.34 12.31
N GLY A 279 -43.87 1.36 13.23
CA GLY A 279 -44.91 0.36 13.45
C GLY A 279 -45.60 0.59 14.78
#